data_AF-A0AA41BL90-F1
#
_entry.id   AF-A0AA41BL90-F1
#
_cell.length_a   1.000
_cell.length_b   1.000
_cell.length_c   1.000
_cell.angle_alpha   90.00
_cell.angle_beta   90.00
_cell.angle_gamma   90.00
#
_symmetry.space_group_name_H-M   'P 1'
#
loop_
_entity.id
_entity.type
_entity.pdbx_description
1 polymer ?
#
loop_
_entity_poly.entity_id
_entity_poly.type
_entity_poly.pdbx_seq_one_letter_code
_entity_poly.pdbx_strand_id
1 'polypeptide(L)'
;HADYTLVVDTALTGRRLGAQHMVVVSAMGANAHSPFFYNRVKGEMEEALIAQNWPRLTIARPSMLLGDRTTRRVNETLFAPLFRLLPGNWKSIDARDVARAMLAEALAPAQEGVTILTSSQLREKAE
;
A
#
# COMPACT_ATOMS: atom_id res chain seq x y z
N HIS A 1 3.07 0.62 15.49
CA HIS A 1 1.65 0.92 15.80
C HIS A 1 1.00 1.94 14.86
N ALA A 2 1.72 2.97 14.39
CA ALA A 2 1.16 3.98 13.47
C ALA A 2 0.53 3.39 12.19
N ASP A 3 1.26 2.52 11.48
CA ASP A 3 0.83 1.93 10.20
C ASP A 3 -0.41 1.02 10.27
N TYR A 4 -0.83 0.61 11.48
CA TYR A 4 -2.03 -0.19 11.69
C TYR A 4 -3.11 0.65 12.37
N THR A 5 -2.83 1.08 13.61
CA THR A 5 -3.84 1.68 14.50
C THR A 5 -4.42 2.95 13.92
N LEU A 6 -3.57 3.88 13.48
CA LEU A 6 -4.04 5.16 12.94
C LEU A 6 -4.85 4.95 11.66
N VAL A 7 -4.45 4.00 10.81
CA VAL A 7 -5.14 3.71 9.56
C VAL A 7 -6.51 3.09 9.83
N VAL A 8 -6.56 2.07 10.69
CA VAL A 8 -7.79 1.36 11.07
C VAL A 8 -8.77 2.30 11.77
N ASP A 9 -8.31 3.13 12.69
CA ASP A 9 -9.15 4.07 13.43
C ASP A 9 -9.64 5.23 12.55
N THR A 10 -8.79 5.74 11.65
CA THR A 10 -9.19 6.74 10.65
C THR A 10 -10.28 6.16 9.74
N ALA A 11 -10.11 4.91 9.33
CA ALA A 11 -11.10 4.23 8.51
C ALA A 11 -12.44 4.07 9.25
N LEU A 12 -12.43 3.56 10.48
CA LEU A 12 -13.64 3.46 11.30
C LEU A 12 -14.33 4.81 11.50
N THR A 13 -13.55 5.86 11.78
CA THR A 13 -14.08 7.21 11.96
C THR A 13 -14.69 7.75 10.67
N GLY A 14 -14.02 7.57 9.53
CA GLY A 14 -14.54 7.96 8.21
C GLY A 14 -15.89 7.31 7.92
N ARG A 15 -16.05 6.00 8.18
CA ARG A 15 -17.34 5.31 8.02
C ARG A 15 -18.42 5.89 8.90
N ARG A 16 -18.11 6.15 10.18
CA ARG A 16 -19.07 6.76 11.12
C ARG A 16 -19.52 8.14 10.67
N LEU A 17 -18.66 8.88 9.94
CA LEU A 17 -18.98 10.18 9.36
C LEU A 17 -19.64 10.08 7.97
N GLY A 18 -19.92 8.88 7.47
CA GLY A 18 -20.64 8.67 6.22
C GLY A 18 -19.76 8.53 4.97
N ALA A 19 -18.43 8.45 5.11
CA ALA A 19 -17.56 8.15 3.97
C ALA A 19 -17.93 6.79 3.36
N GLN A 20 -18.02 6.73 2.03
CA GLN A 20 -18.41 5.54 1.28
C GLN A 20 -17.22 4.77 0.71
N HIS A 21 -16.08 5.45 0.53
CA HIS A 21 -14.90 4.91 -0.12
C HIS A 21 -13.65 5.17 0.71
N MET A 22 -12.94 4.09 1.04
CA MET A 22 -11.60 4.15 1.63
C MET A 22 -10.56 3.78 0.57
N VAL A 23 -9.55 4.65 0.39
CA VAL A 23 -8.38 4.36 -0.45
C VAL A 23 -7.14 4.39 0.44
N VAL A 24 -6.39 3.29 0.49
CA VAL A 24 -5.27 3.13 1.43
C VAL A 24 -3.99 2.67 0.72
N VAL A 25 -2.84 3.16 1.19
CA VAL A 25 -1.52 2.68 0.77
C VAL A 25 -1.04 1.55 1.69
N SER A 26 -0.93 0.37 1.10
CA SER A 26 -0.30 -0.81 1.66
C SER A 26 1.08 -1.05 1.05
N ALA A 27 1.48 -2.30 0.81
CA ALA A 27 2.77 -2.66 0.25
C ALA A 27 2.68 -3.93 -0.58
N MET A 28 3.57 -4.04 -1.57
CA MET A 28 3.84 -5.31 -2.24
C MET A 28 4.26 -6.37 -1.20
N GLY A 29 3.61 -7.53 -1.25
CA GLY A 29 3.89 -8.64 -0.33
C GLY A 29 3.25 -8.53 1.05
N ALA A 30 2.35 -7.58 1.27
CA ALA A 30 1.53 -7.50 2.49
C ALA A 30 0.79 -8.83 2.73
N ASN A 31 1.00 -9.40 3.92
CA ASN A 31 0.45 -10.70 4.33
C ASN A 31 0.55 -10.82 5.86
N ALA A 32 -0.56 -10.99 6.57
CA ALA A 32 -0.59 -11.05 8.04
C ALA A 32 0.20 -12.24 8.62
N HIS A 33 0.47 -13.27 7.81
CA HIS A 33 1.28 -14.43 8.21
C HIS A 33 2.76 -14.30 7.79
N SER A 34 3.19 -13.12 7.31
CA SER A 34 4.58 -12.94 6.88
C SER A 34 5.57 -13.04 8.04
N PRO A 35 6.74 -13.68 7.86
CA PRO A 35 7.83 -13.60 8.82
C PRO A 35 8.44 -12.19 8.87
N PHE A 36 8.28 -11.38 7.82
CA PHE A 36 8.78 -10.01 7.76
C PHE A 36 7.81 -9.04 8.43
N PHE A 37 8.28 -8.36 9.48
CA PHE A 37 7.46 -7.47 10.31
C PHE A 37 6.66 -6.43 9.51
N TYR A 38 7.28 -5.74 8.56
CA TYR A 38 6.60 -4.71 7.75
C TYR A 38 5.45 -5.28 6.92
N ASN A 39 5.70 -6.39 6.22
CA ASN A 39 4.67 -7.06 5.40
C ASN A 39 3.56 -7.66 6.26
N ARG A 40 3.90 -8.14 7.46
CA ARG A 40 2.93 -8.60 8.46
C ARG A 40 2.01 -7.48 8.90
N VAL A 41 2.57 -6.36 9.37
CA VAL A 41 1.78 -5.20 9.82
C VAL A 41 0.87 -4.66 8.71
N LYS A 42 1.37 -4.57 7.47
CA LYS A 42 0.56 -4.16 6.32
C LYS A 42 -0.54 -5.17 5.98
N GLY A 43 -0.26 -6.47 6.09
CA GLY A 43 -1.27 -7.51 5.90
C GLY A 43 -2.36 -7.50 6.97
N GLU A 44 -1.97 -7.40 8.25
CA GLU A 44 -2.91 -7.25 9.37
C GLU A 44 -3.80 -6.01 9.18
N MET A 45 -3.22 -4.88 8.75
CA MET A 45 -3.97 -3.65 8.46
C MET A 45 -4.99 -3.88 7.34
N GLU A 46 -4.62 -4.57 6.26
CA GLU A 46 -5.54 -4.88 5.17
C GLU A 46 -6.70 -5.78 5.64
N GLU A 47 -6.42 -6.85 6.39
CA GLU A 47 -7.45 -7.73 6.96
C GLU A 47 -8.42 -6.97 7.85
N ALA A 48 -7.89 -6.08 8.71
CA ALA A 48 -8.70 -5.24 9.58
C ALA A 48 -9.60 -4.28 8.78
N LEU A 49 -9.09 -3.67 7.70
CA LEU A 49 -9.88 -2.79 6.84
C LEU A 49 -10.95 -3.55 6.04
N ILE A 50 -10.65 -4.75 5.55
CA ILE A 50 -11.62 -5.61 4.87
C ILE A 50 -12.74 -6.00 5.84
N ALA A 51 -12.40 -6.38 7.08
CA ALA A 51 -13.37 -6.72 8.11
C ALA A 51 -14.30 -5.56 8.51
N GLN A 52 -13.95 -4.31 8.17
CA GLN A 52 -14.84 -3.18 8.37
C GLN A 52 -16.04 -3.18 7.41
N ASN A 53 -16.05 -3.93 6.30
CA ASN A 53 -17.16 -3.94 5.33
C ASN A 53 -17.47 -2.54 4.77
N TRP A 54 -16.46 -1.88 4.23
CA TRP A 54 -16.64 -0.64 3.49
C TRP A 54 -17.51 -0.86 2.24
N PRO A 55 -18.39 0.10 1.87
CA PRO A 55 -19.10 0.05 0.59
C PRO A 55 -18.13 -0.06 -0.58
N ARG A 56 -17.03 0.70 -0.52
CA ARG A 56 -15.89 0.57 -1.42
C ARG A 56 -14.58 0.68 -0.66
N LEU A 57 -13.67 -0.27 -0.89
CA LEU A 57 -12.32 -0.28 -0.33
C LEU A 57 -11.30 -0.52 -1.44
N THR A 58 -10.38 0.42 -1.62
CA THR A 58 -9.26 0.29 -2.55
C THR A 58 -7.95 0.21 -1.78
N ILE A 59 -7.21 -0.88 -1.98
CA ILE A 59 -5.92 -1.15 -1.34
C ILE A 59 -4.82 -1.08 -2.40
N ALA A 60 -3.99 -0.04 -2.35
CA ALA A 60 -2.84 0.11 -3.24
C ALA A 60 -1.63 -0.62 -2.66
N ARG A 61 -1.06 -1.59 -3.37
CA ARG A 61 0.16 -2.33 -3.00
C ARG A 61 1.32 -1.95 -3.94
N PRO A 62 1.93 -0.76 -3.76
CA PRO A 62 3.07 -0.34 -4.57
C PRO A 62 4.30 -1.22 -4.30
N SER A 63 5.18 -1.31 -5.30
CA SER A 63 6.55 -1.76 -5.11
C SER A 63 7.37 -0.72 -4.32
N MET A 64 8.69 -0.84 -4.28
CA MET A 64 9.54 0.14 -3.62
C MET A 64 9.29 1.54 -4.20
N LEU A 65 8.92 2.51 -3.36
CA LEU A 65 8.70 3.88 -3.82
C LEU A 65 10.02 4.55 -4.21
N LEU A 66 10.07 5.09 -5.43
CA LEU A 66 11.07 6.10 -5.81
C LEU A 66 10.58 7.45 -5.30
N GLY A 67 11.39 8.05 -4.46
CA GLY A 67 11.29 9.44 -4.02
C GLY A 67 12.66 9.82 -3.50
N ASP A 68 12.96 11.12 -3.43
CA ASP A 68 14.24 11.70 -2.99
C ASP A 68 14.63 11.28 -1.56
N ARG A 69 14.94 10.01 -1.38
CA ARG A 69 15.62 9.48 -0.21
C ARG A 69 17.09 9.68 -0.50
N THR A 70 17.53 10.89 -0.23
CA THR A 70 18.85 11.23 0.32
C THR A 70 19.07 10.51 1.66
N THR A 71 18.89 9.20 1.66
CA THR A 71 19.28 8.31 2.74
C THR A 71 19.85 7.08 2.07
N ARG A 72 21.06 7.27 1.51
CA ARG A 72 22.12 6.26 1.61
C ARG A 72 22.10 5.83 3.08
N ARG A 73 21.35 4.78 3.38
CA ARG A 73 21.38 4.20 4.72
C ARG A 73 22.79 3.67 4.86
N VAL A 74 23.45 4.23 5.85
CA VAL A 74 24.81 4.02 6.36
C VAL A 74 25.04 2.56 6.84
N ASN A 75 24.27 1.61 6.31
CA ASN A 75 24.22 0.20 6.69
C ASN A 75 24.78 -0.68 5.55
N GLU A 76 25.57 -0.09 4.66
CA GLU A 76 25.99 -0.68 3.39
C GLU A 76 27.04 -1.80 3.53
N THR A 77 27.48 -2.13 4.74
CA THR A 77 28.59 -3.10 4.91
C THR A 77 28.15 -4.52 5.27
N LEU A 78 26.96 -4.74 5.83
CA LEU A 78 26.60 -6.06 6.37
C LEU A 78 25.66 -6.90 5.48
N PHE A 79 24.83 -6.26 4.66
CA PHE A 79 23.77 -6.96 3.90
C PHE A 79 23.90 -6.82 2.37
N ALA A 80 24.93 -6.12 1.88
CA ALA A 80 25.19 -5.91 0.45
C ALA A 80 25.17 -7.17 -0.44
N PRO A 81 25.70 -8.35 -0.04
CA PRO A 81 25.67 -9.52 -0.90
C PRO A 81 24.27 -10.14 -1.04
N LEU A 82 23.37 -9.93 -0.06
CA LEU A 82 22.01 -10.49 -0.09
C LEU A 82 21.09 -9.71 -1.06
N PHE A 83 21.33 -8.41 -1.24
CA PHE A 83 20.55 -7.57 -2.15
C PHE A 83 20.84 -7.82 -3.64
N ARG A 84 21.98 -8.43 -4.00
CA ARG A 84 22.31 -8.77 -5.40
C ARG A 84 21.51 -9.95 -5.96
N LEU A 85 20.81 -10.71 -5.11
CA LEU A 85 20.06 -11.89 -5.51
C LEU A 85 18.55 -11.64 -5.67
N LEU A 86 18.09 -10.39 -5.55
CA LEU A 86 16.66 -10.07 -5.64
C LEU A 86 16.22 -9.88 -7.11
N PRO A 87 15.21 -10.63 -7.58
CA PRO A 87 14.76 -10.58 -8.98
C PRO A 87 14.11 -9.23 -9.33
N GLY A 88 14.32 -8.78 -10.58
CA GLY A 88 13.93 -7.48 -11.14
C GLY A 88 12.43 -7.12 -11.17
N ASN A 89 11.57 -7.90 -10.51
CA ASN A 89 10.16 -7.58 -10.27
C ASN A 89 9.99 -6.51 -9.17
N TRP A 90 11.09 -6.06 -8.57
CA TRP A 90 11.22 -4.93 -7.65
C TRP A 90 11.33 -3.58 -8.38
N LYS A 91 10.85 -3.45 -9.62
CA LYS A 91 10.85 -2.17 -10.34
C LYS A 91 10.11 -1.14 -9.50
N SER A 92 10.89 -0.21 -8.97
CA SER A 92 10.41 0.85 -8.11
C SER A 92 9.34 1.69 -8.84
N ILE A 93 8.37 2.23 -8.12
CA ILE A 93 7.28 3.07 -8.65
C ILE A 93 7.39 4.48 -8.08
N ASP A 94 7.14 5.51 -8.90
CA ASP A 94 7.19 6.89 -8.43
C ASP A 94 6.02 7.17 -7.47
N ALA A 95 6.29 7.88 -6.37
CA ALA A 95 5.24 8.28 -5.44
C ALA A 95 4.13 9.12 -6.11
N ARG A 96 4.48 9.90 -7.14
CA ARG A 96 3.54 10.66 -7.96
C ARG A 96 2.59 9.73 -8.72
N ASP A 97 3.09 8.64 -9.26
CA ASP A 97 2.27 7.68 -10.02
C ASP A 97 1.28 6.98 -9.08
N VAL A 98 1.74 6.58 -7.89
CA VAL A 98 0.86 6.02 -6.86
C VAL A 98 -0.24 7.02 -6.48
N ALA A 99 0.11 8.28 -6.26
CA ALA A 99 -0.86 9.33 -5.92
C ALA A 99 -1.88 9.58 -7.05
N ARG A 100 -1.43 9.61 -8.31
CA ARG A 100 -2.30 9.75 -9.49
C ARG A 100 -3.28 8.59 -9.60
N ALA A 101 -2.79 7.36 -9.49
CA ALA A 101 -3.63 6.17 -9.56
C ALA A 101 -4.67 6.12 -8.43
N MET A 102 -4.26 6.48 -7.20
CA MET A 102 -5.19 6.56 -6.07
C MET A 102 -6.27 7.64 -6.25
N LEU A 103 -5.90 8.81 -6.78
CA LEU A 103 -6.85 9.88 -7.08
C LEU A 103 -7.83 9.46 -8.19
N ALA A 104 -7.32 8.84 -9.25
CA ALA A 104 -8.13 8.30 -10.33
C ALA A 104 -9.14 7.27 -9.80
N GLU A 105 -8.70 6.35 -8.94
CA GLU A 105 -9.59 5.39 -8.28
C GLU A 105 -10.64 6.06 -7.39
N ALA A 106 -10.25 7.04 -6.58
CA ALA A 106 -11.16 7.75 -5.70
C ALA A 106 -12.30 8.47 -6.47
N LEU A 107 -12.03 8.90 -7.70
CA LEU A 107 -12.99 9.62 -8.56
C LEU A 107 -13.69 8.72 -9.58
N ALA A 108 -13.19 7.51 -9.82
CA ALA A 108 -13.80 6.56 -10.75
C ALA A 108 -15.20 6.15 -10.29
N PRO A 109 -16.13 5.84 -11.22
CA PRO A 109 -17.47 5.35 -10.90
C PRO A 109 -17.43 4.19 -9.90
N ALA A 110 -18.41 4.16 -9.00
CA ALA A 110 -18.43 3.23 -7.88
C ALA A 110 -18.42 1.77 -8.37
N GLN A 111 -17.34 1.04 -8.06
CA GLN A 111 -17.35 -0.41 -7.94
C GLN A 111 -17.48 -0.76 -6.46
N GLU A 112 -18.49 -1.54 -6.11
CA GLU A 112 -18.68 -2.01 -4.73
C GLU A 112 -17.62 -3.07 -4.35
N GLY A 113 -17.35 -3.15 -3.06
CA GLY A 113 -16.49 -4.18 -2.48
C GLY A 113 -15.01 -3.79 -2.41
N VAL A 114 -14.14 -4.80 -2.47
CA VAL A 114 -12.70 -4.66 -2.22
C VAL A 114 -11.92 -4.77 -3.53
N THR A 115 -11.12 -3.76 -3.83
CA THR A 115 -10.19 -3.72 -4.95
C THR A 115 -8.76 -3.66 -4.42
N ILE A 116 -7.91 -4.60 -4.83
CA ILE A 116 -6.48 -4.58 -4.52
C ILE A 116 -5.71 -4.24 -5.80
N LEU A 117 -5.00 -3.13 -5.80
CA LEU A 117 -4.19 -2.69 -6.93
C LEU A 117 -2.73 -3.05 -6.72
N THR A 118 -2.20 -3.87 -7.62
CA THR A 118 -0.79 -4.21 -7.69
C THR A 118 0.04 -3.05 -8.24
N SER A 119 1.36 -3.08 -8.04
CA SER A 119 2.25 -2.03 -8.52
C SER A 119 2.21 -1.82 -10.05
N SER A 120 1.93 -2.85 -10.85
CA SER A 120 1.79 -2.71 -12.31
C SER A 120 0.49 -2.00 -12.68
N GLN A 121 -0.62 -2.35 -12.01
CA GLN A 121 -1.91 -1.68 -12.22
C GLN A 121 -1.88 -0.22 -11.76
N LEU A 122 -1.16 0.08 -10.68
CA LEU A 122 -0.95 1.46 -10.25
C LEU A 122 -0.19 2.27 -11.32
N ARG A 123 0.77 1.66 -12.00
CA ARG A 123 1.51 2.34 -13.09
C ARG A 123 0.62 2.58 -14.30
N GLU A 124 -0.11 1.55 -14.74
CA GLU A 124 -1.04 1.65 -15.87
C GLU A 124 -2.12 2.72 -15.64
N LYS A 125 -2.60 2.87 -14.40
CA LYS A 125 -3.61 3.89 -14.04
C LYS A 125 -3.03 5.30 -13.87
N ALA A 126 -1.72 5.45 -13.83
CA ALA A 126 -1.06 6.74 -13.67
C ALA A 126 -0.66 7.40 -14.99
N GLU A 127 -0.70 6.62 -16.09
CA GLU A 127 -0.53 7.07 -17.48
C GLU A 127 -1.79 7.75 -18.02
#